data_AF-A0AAJ1Q7J4-F1
#
_entry.id   AF-A0AAJ1Q7J4-F1
#
_cell.length_a   1.000
_cell.length_b   1.000
_cell.length_c   1.000
_cell.angle_alpha   90.00
_cell.angle_beta   90.00
_cell.angle_gamma   90.00
#
_symmetry.space_group_name_H-M   'P 1'
#
loop_
_entity.id
_entity.type
_entity.pdbx_description
1 polymer ?
#
loop_
_entity_poly.entity_id
_entity_poly.type
_entity_poly.pdbx_seq_one_letter_code
_entity_poly.pdbx_strand_id
1 'polypeptide(L)'
;MAHLLIHGKLPTRDELAAYKTKLKALRGLPANVRTVLEALPAASHPMDVMRTGVSALGCTLPEKEGHTVSGARDIADKLLASLSSILLYWYHYS
;
A
#
# COMPACT_ATOMS: atom_id res chain seq x y z
N MET A 1 -12.01 -5.22 -10.90
CA MET A 1 -12.24 -6.12 -9.76
C MET A 1 -11.95 -5.47 -8.42
N ALA A 2 -10.79 -4.83 -8.19
CA ALA A 2 -10.49 -4.18 -6.90
C ALA A 2 -11.59 -3.24 -6.38
N HIS A 3 -12.11 -2.34 -7.22
CA HIS A 3 -13.19 -1.42 -6.82
C HIS A 3 -14.47 -2.15 -6.37
N LEU A 4 -14.84 -3.24 -7.04
CA LEU A 4 -16.01 -4.04 -6.67
C LEU A 4 -15.84 -4.65 -5.27
N LEU A 5 -14.67 -5.21 -4.98
CA LEU A 5 -14.41 -5.87 -3.70
C LEU A 5 -14.26 -4.89 -2.54
N ILE A 6 -13.57 -3.77 -2.75
CA ILE A 6 -13.25 -2.80 -1.69
C ILE A 6 -14.42 -1.81 -1.46
N HIS A 7 -15.03 -1.33 -2.55
CA HIS A 7 -16.06 -0.28 -2.53
C HIS A 7 -17.48 -0.83 -2.74
N GLY A 8 -17.63 -2.14 -2.95
CA GLY A 8 -18.92 -2.85 -2.94
C GLY A 8 -19.75 -2.74 -4.22
N LYS A 9 -19.25 -2.06 -5.26
CA LYS A 9 -19.95 -1.92 -6.55
C LYS A 9 -19.02 -1.87 -7.75
N LEU A 10 -19.53 -2.27 -8.91
CA LEU A 10 -18.84 -2.01 -10.18
C LEU A 10 -18.83 -0.49 -10.43
N PRO A 11 -17.65 0.11 -10.68
CA PRO A 11 -17.54 1.55 -10.86
C PRO A 11 -18.13 1.99 -12.20
N THR A 12 -18.68 3.19 -12.24
CA THR A 12 -18.92 3.90 -13.51
C THR A 12 -17.60 4.31 -14.16
N ARG A 13 -17.63 4.83 -15.39
CA ARG A 13 -16.42 5.28 -16.10
C ARG A 13 -15.67 6.38 -15.34
N ASP A 14 -16.40 7.35 -14.81
CA ASP A 14 -15.83 8.49 -14.08
C ASP A 14 -15.27 8.06 -12.72
N GLU A 15 -16.00 7.20 -12.00
CA GLU A 15 -15.52 6.60 -10.74
C GLU A 15 -14.24 5.80 -10.96
N LEU A 16 -14.17 5.02 -12.05
CA LEU A 16 -12.98 4.25 -12.38
C LEU A 16 -11.78 5.16 -12.72
N ALA A 17 -12.01 6.25 -13.44
CA ALA A 17 -10.96 7.22 -13.78
C ALA A 17 -10.41 7.91 -12.52
N ALA A 18 -11.31 8.34 -11.62
CA ALA A 18 -10.93 8.92 -10.33
C ALA A 18 -10.17 7.91 -9.47
N TYR A 19 -10.65 6.67 -9.38
CA TYR A 19 -10.03 5.61 -8.60
C TYR A 19 -8.62 5.26 -9.10
N LYS A 20 -8.44 5.15 -10.42
CA LYS A 20 -7.10 4.96 -11.02
C LYS A 20 -6.16 6.12 -10.70
N THR A 21 -6.66 7.35 -10.73
CA THR A 21 -5.87 8.55 -10.40
C THR A 21 -5.45 8.53 -8.93
N LYS A 22 -6.39 8.21 -8.02
CA LYS A 22 -6.11 8.00 -6.59
C LYS A 22 -5.02 6.95 -6.38
N LEU A 23 -5.18 5.75 -6.93
CA LEU A 23 -4.21 4.66 -6.77
C LEU A 23 -2.83 5.03 -7.34
N LYS A 24 -2.76 5.77 -8.45
CA LYS A 24 -1.48 6.23 -9.01
C LYS A 24 -0.72 7.14 -8.03
N ALA A 25 -1.43 8.04 -7.34
CA ALA A 25 -0.83 8.93 -6.35
C ALA A 25 -0.38 8.20 -5.07
N LEU A 26 -1.02 7.08 -4.73
CA LEU A 26 -0.73 6.32 -3.51
C LEU A 26 0.50 5.38 -3.59
N ARG A 27 1.19 5.32 -4.74
CA ARG A 27 2.38 4.46 -4.95
C ARG A 27 3.61 4.89 -4.14
N GLY A 28 3.64 6.11 -3.63
CA GLY A 28 4.80 6.64 -2.90
C GLY A 28 5.09 5.87 -1.60
N LEU A 29 6.38 5.65 -1.31
CA LEU A 29 6.85 5.11 -0.03
C LEU A 29 7.33 6.25 0.89
N PRO A 30 6.82 6.34 2.13
CA PRO A 30 7.33 7.27 3.15
C PRO A 30 8.82 7.05 3.43
N ALA A 31 9.53 8.10 3.84
CA ALA A 31 10.97 8.06 4.05
C ALA A 31 11.40 6.99 5.08
N ASN A 32 10.70 6.90 6.21
CA ASN A 32 10.98 5.90 7.24
C ASN A 32 10.73 4.46 6.77
N VAL A 33 9.72 4.22 5.93
CA VAL A 33 9.46 2.89 5.34
C VAL A 33 10.61 2.51 4.39
N ARG A 34 11.16 3.47 3.63
CA ARG A 34 12.34 3.21 2.78
C ARG A 34 13.54 2.80 3.61
N THR A 35 13.82 3.53 4.70
CA THR A 35 14.92 3.18 5.62
C THR A 35 14.76 1.76 6.20
N VAL A 36 13.53 1.36 6.55
CA VAL A 36 13.26 -0.01 7.00
C VAL A 36 13.56 -1.03 5.90
N LEU A 37 13.16 -0.76 4.65
CA LEU A 37 13.40 -1.66 3.52
C LEU A 37 14.88 -1.77 3.17
N GLU A 38 15.63 -0.68 3.27
CA GLU A 38 17.08 -0.63 3.02
C GLU A 38 17.88 -1.43 4.05
N ALA A 39 17.32 -1.63 5.25
CA ALA A 39 17.94 -2.44 6.31
C ALA A 39 17.71 -3.95 6.13
N LEU A 40 16.89 -4.38 5.16
CA LEU A 40 16.62 -5.79 4.90
C LEU A 40 17.69 -6.40 3.97
N PRO A 41 18.31 -7.54 4.34
CA PRO A 41 19.27 -8.22 3.48
C PRO A 41 18.72 -8.59 2.10
N ALA A 42 19.57 -8.60 1.06
CA ALA A 42 19.20 -9.05 -0.29
C ALA A 42 18.69 -10.51 -0.34
N ALA A 43 19.16 -11.34 0.60
CA ALA A 43 18.77 -12.74 0.73
C ALA A 43 17.41 -12.95 1.44
N SER A 44 16.76 -11.88 1.92
CA SER A 44 15.45 -11.98 2.57
C SER A 44 14.38 -12.54 1.62
N HIS A 45 13.52 -13.41 2.15
CA HIS A 45 12.41 -13.94 1.35
C HIS A 45 11.43 -12.80 0.99
N PRO A 46 10.99 -12.66 -0.28
CA PRO A 46 10.12 -11.56 -0.71
C PRO A 46 8.83 -11.36 0.12
N MET A 47 8.24 -12.46 0.63
CA MET A 47 7.08 -12.37 1.52
C MET A 47 7.41 -11.76 2.89
N ASP A 48 8.61 -12.01 3.43
CA ASP A 48 9.05 -11.41 4.69
C ASP A 48 9.30 -9.92 4.52
N VAL A 49 9.83 -9.51 3.36
CA VAL A 49 9.99 -8.10 2.99
C VAL A 49 8.65 -7.40 2.94
N MET A 50 7.66 -7.98 2.23
CA MET A 50 6.31 -7.42 2.17
C MET A 50 5.68 -7.34 3.57
N ARG A 51 5.80 -8.39 4.39
CA ARG A 51 5.30 -8.39 5.78
C ARG A 51 5.90 -7.23 6.58
N THR A 52 7.22 -7.08 6.56
CA THR A 52 7.92 -6.03 7.32
C THR A 52 7.58 -4.64 6.78
N GLY A 53 7.54 -4.45 5.47
CA GLY A 53 7.19 -3.16 4.85
C GLY A 53 5.75 -2.73 5.17
N VAL A 54 4.79 -3.66 5.15
CA VAL A 54 3.40 -3.39 5.55
C VAL A 54 3.31 -3.08 7.05
N SER A 55 4.04 -3.81 7.89
CA SER A 55 4.10 -3.54 9.33
C SER A 55 4.64 -2.13 9.63
N ALA A 56 5.75 -1.74 9.00
CA ALA A 56 6.31 -0.40 9.13
C ALA A 56 5.36 0.69 8.60
N LEU A 57 4.66 0.42 7.50
CA LEU A 57 3.66 1.35 6.95
C LEU A 57 2.49 1.55 7.92
N GLY A 58 2.04 0.49 8.61
CA GLY A 58 0.99 0.58 9.64
C GLY A 58 1.40 1.44 10.84
N CYS A 59 2.68 1.43 11.24
CA CYS A 59 3.20 2.35 12.26
C CYS A 59 3.32 3.79 11.75
N THR A 60 3.57 3.97 10.44
CA THR A 60 3.79 5.29 9.83
C THR A 60 2.49 6.02 9.51
N LEU A 61 1.51 5.29 8.99
CA LEU A 61 0.19 5.77 8.59
C LEU A 61 -0.87 4.94 9.33
N PRO A 62 -0.99 5.12 10.66
CA PRO A 62 -1.88 4.29 11.48
C PRO A 62 -3.35 4.53 11.14
N GLU A 63 -4.15 3.49 11.34
CA GLU A 63 -5.60 3.63 11.33
C GLU A 63 -6.05 4.54 12.48
N LYS A 64 -7.08 5.35 12.25
CA LYS A 64 -7.69 6.16 13.30
C LYS A 64 -8.51 5.27 14.22
N GLU A 65 -8.48 5.54 15.53
CA GLU A 65 -9.17 4.73 16.57
C GLU A 65 -10.65 4.41 16.29
N GLY A 66 -11.34 5.28 15.54
CA GLY A 66 -12.75 5.07 15.18
C GLY A 66 -13.02 3.93 14.18
N HIS A 67 -11.99 3.32 13.58
CA HIS A 67 -12.06 2.14 12.68
C HIS A 67 -13.24 2.19 11.69
N THR A 68 -13.41 3.35 11.05
CA THR A 68 -14.53 3.55 10.12
C THR A 68 -14.31 2.75 8.83
N VAL A 69 -15.40 2.31 8.20
CA VAL A 69 -15.34 1.61 6.90
C VAL A 69 -14.61 2.44 5.83
N SER A 70 -14.76 3.76 5.85
CA SER A 70 -14.03 4.64 4.93
C SER A 70 -12.51 4.59 5.17
N GLY A 71 -12.08 4.63 6.43
CA GLY A 71 -10.66 4.54 6.79
C GLY A 71 -10.05 3.20 6.40
N ALA A 72 -10.76 2.10 6.66
CA ALA A 72 -10.33 0.77 6.25
C ALA A 72 -10.17 0.65 4.71
N ARG A 73 -11.08 1.25 3.93
CA ARG A 73 -10.97 1.31 2.47
C ARG A 73 -9.77 2.14 2.01
N ASP A 74 -9.48 3.25 2.69
CA ASP A 74 -8.31 4.07 2.37
C ASP A 74 -7.00 3.32 2.62
N ILE A 75 -6.92 2.53 3.70
CA ILE A 75 -5.78 1.64 3.97
C ILE A 75 -5.68 0.55 2.90
N ALA A 76 -6.79 -0.08 2.54
CA ALA A 76 -6.81 -1.09 1.47
C ALA A 76 -6.34 -0.51 0.13
N ASP A 77 -6.81 0.68 -0.26
CA ASP A 77 -6.38 1.39 -1.46
C ASP A 77 -4.88 1.73 -1.41
N LYS A 78 -4.39 2.17 -0.24
CA LYS A 78 -2.96 2.48 -0.03
C LYS A 78 -2.11 1.23 -0.21
N LEU A 79 -2.44 0.13 0.46
CA LEU A 79 -1.71 -1.13 0.37
C LEU A 79 -1.74 -1.69 -1.06
N LEU A 80 -2.92 -1.70 -1.69
CA LEU A 80 -3.08 -2.14 -3.08
C LEU A 80 -2.16 -1.37 -4.04
N ALA A 81 -2.00 -0.06 -3.82
CA ALA A 81 -1.15 0.77 -4.66
C ALA A 81 0.35 0.65 -4.35
N SER A 82 0.74 0.40 -3.09
CA SER A 82 2.15 0.49 -2.67
C SER A 82 2.83 -0.86 -2.40
N LEU A 83 2.12 -2.00 -2.39
CA LEU A 83 2.74 -3.33 -2.20
C LEU A 83 3.83 -3.62 -3.24
N SER A 84 3.56 -3.34 -4.52
CA SER A 84 4.57 -3.48 -5.57
C SER A 84 5.75 -2.52 -5.39
N SER A 85 5.48 -1.31 -4.88
CA SER A 85 6.54 -0.34 -4.58
C SER A 85 7.43 -0.82 -3.44
N ILE A 86 6.86 -1.37 -2.36
CA ILE A 86 7.61 -1.96 -1.25
C ILE A 86 8.56 -3.05 -1.77
N LEU A 87 8.01 -4.00 -2.54
CA LEU A 87 8.75 -5.15 -3.02
C LEU A 87 9.87 -4.75 -4.00
N LEU A 88 9.55 -3.95 -5.02
CA LEU A 88 10.52 -3.60 -6.05
C LEU A 88 11.54 -2.57 -5.58
N TYR A 89 11.20 -1.70 -4.62
CA TYR A 89 12.16 -0.78 -4.03
C TYR A 89 13.27 -1.54 -3.30
N TRP A 90 12.88 -2.46 -2.41
CA TRP A 90 13.83 -3.33 -1.72
C TRP A 90 14.67 -4.15 -2.71
N TYR A 91 14.01 -4.84 -3.66
CA TYR A 91 14.69 -5.74 -4.60
C TYR A 91 15.74 -5.05 -5.48
N HIS A 92 15.57 -3.76 -5.79
CA HIS A 92 16.54 -3.00 -6.59
C HIS A 92 17.56 -2.22 -5.76
N TYR A 93 17.31 -2.02 -4.47
CA TYR A 93 18.27 -1.36 -3.58
C TYR A 93 19.29 -2.35 -3.02
N SER A 94 18.82 -3.54 -2.64
CA SER A 94 19.63 -4.63 -2.10
C SER A 94 20.46 -5.36 -3.16
#